data_AF-A0A7Z9YWF1-F1
#
_entry.id   AF-A0A7Z9YWF1-F1
#
_cell.length_a   1.000
_cell.length_b   1.000
_cell.length_c   1.000
_cell.angle_alpha   90.00
_cell.angle_beta   90.00
_cell.angle_gamma   90.00
#
_symmetry.space_group_name_H-M   'P 1'
#
loop_
_entity.id
_entity.type
_entity.pdbx_description
1 polymer ?
#
loop_
_entity_poly.entity_id
_entity_poly.type
_entity_poly.pdbx_seq_one_letter_code
_entity_poly.pdbx_strand_id
1 'polypeptide(L)'
;MNLVGIINENEFYTSYYLSEIFEGDIKSCIDAWNQKAESDENYTPPFKQLRTLSSDYFSLIDKLGKKSLSELDKLELSRNFSGRLLQALGFEFHPKSVELNDGSLPLLATIEKANGEPLIWVLEVFSSEPCNVLETLPLNEQLHTLETVITSHIFALEEPPRWVMLVSPFEIILIDRAKWAQKRFIRFDLLEIFGRKEDAVLKATAVLLHADSLAPKSGQTLLDTLDENSHKH
;
A
#
# COMPACT_ATOMS: atom_id res chain seq x y z
N MET A 1 4.36 20.66 -3.46
CA MET A 1 3.04 19.98 -3.52
C MET A 1 2.52 19.72 -2.10
N ASN A 2 1.22 19.86 -1.82
CA ASN A 2 0.65 19.45 -0.52
C ASN A 2 0.09 18.03 -0.64
N LEU A 3 0.66 17.07 0.09
CA LEU A 3 0.32 15.65 0.03
C LEU A 3 -0.56 15.23 1.21
N VAL A 4 -1.71 15.88 1.37
CA VAL A 4 -2.63 15.56 2.48
C VAL A 4 -3.07 14.11 2.42
N GLY A 5 -3.02 13.42 3.56
CA GLY A 5 -3.26 11.99 3.68
C GLY A 5 -2.07 11.10 3.34
N ILE A 6 -0.92 11.64 2.94
CA ILE A 6 0.33 10.88 2.75
C ILE A 6 1.33 11.34 3.81
N ILE A 7 1.68 10.45 4.74
CA ILE A 7 2.46 10.75 5.92
C ILE A 7 3.83 10.06 5.79
N ASN A 8 4.89 10.86 5.80
CA ASN A 8 6.27 10.43 5.64
C ASN A 8 6.91 10.15 7.01
N GLU A 9 6.76 8.92 7.50
CA GLU A 9 7.13 8.55 8.87
C GLU A 9 8.65 8.41 9.00
N ASN A 10 9.22 9.12 9.98
CA ASN A 10 10.65 9.16 10.29
C ASN A 10 11.58 9.50 9.09
N GLU A 11 11.07 10.26 8.12
CA GLU A 11 11.77 10.60 6.88
C GLU A 11 12.09 9.37 6.01
N PHE A 12 11.05 8.64 5.61
CA PHE A 12 11.19 7.64 4.53
C PHE A 12 11.78 8.27 3.27
N TYR A 13 11.34 9.48 2.93
CA TYR A 13 12.04 10.42 2.05
C TYR A 13 12.44 11.68 2.84
N THR A 14 13.39 12.47 2.34
CA THR A 14 13.71 13.77 2.94
C THR A 14 12.53 14.73 2.77
N SER A 15 12.30 15.59 3.77
CA SER A 15 11.17 16.52 3.76
C SER A 15 11.22 17.51 2.58
N TYR A 16 12.43 17.98 2.24
CA TYR A 16 12.67 18.86 1.08
C TYR A 16 12.38 18.17 -0.25
N TYR A 17 12.79 16.90 -0.40
CA TYR A 17 12.52 16.12 -1.60
C TYR A 17 11.01 16.01 -1.89
N LEU A 18 10.22 15.64 -0.87
CA LEU A 18 8.77 15.49 -1.04
C LEU A 18 8.07 16.80 -1.40
N SER A 19 8.53 17.94 -0.89
CA SER A 19 7.87 19.22 -1.14
C SER A 19 8.21 19.81 -2.50
N GLU A 20 9.48 19.72 -2.91
CA GLU A 20 10.02 20.46 -4.07
C GLU A 20 10.29 19.60 -5.32
N ILE A 21 10.62 18.33 -5.17
CA ILE A 21 11.23 17.53 -6.26
C ILE A 21 10.31 16.40 -6.70
N PHE A 22 9.65 15.73 -5.75
CA PHE A 22 8.87 14.52 -5.97
C PHE A 22 7.82 14.66 -7.10
N GLU A 23 7.13 15.80 -7.21
CA GLU A 23 6.13 16.02 -8.28
C GLU A 23 6.75 15.93 -9.69
N GLY A 24 7.98 16.43 -9.86
CA GLY A 24 8.72 16.36 -11.11
C GLY A 24 9.15 14.94 -11.46
N ASP A 25 9.63 14.18 -10.47
CA ASP A 25 10.14 12.83 -10.66
C ASP A 25 9.04 11.83 -11.06
N ILE A 26 7.83 11.99 -10.53
CA ILE A 26 6.70 11.09 -10.86
C ILE A 26 6.00 11.44 -12.18
N LYS A 27 6.32 12.61 -12.77
CA LYS A 27 5.63 13.14 -13.96
C LYS A 27 5.71 12.18 -15.15
N SER A 28 6.89 11.61 -15.39
CA SER A 28 7.13 10.69 -16.51
C SER A 28 6.24 9.44 -16.43
N CYS A 29 6.05 8.88 -15.22
CA CYS A 29 5.17 7.76 -14.96
C CYS A 29 3.70 8.12 -15.26
N ILE A 30 3.25 9.28 -14.79
CA ILE A 30 1.88 9.78 -15.02
C ILE A 30 1.63 10.04 -16.50
N ASP A 31 2.58 10.66 -17.20
CA ASP A 31 2.49 10.96 -18.63
C ASP A 31 2.40 9.66 -19.45
N ALA A 32 3.19 8.63 -19.10
CA ALA A 32 3.11 7.31 -19.72
C ALA A 32 1.73 6.64 -19.54
N TRP A 33 1.13 6.75 -18.35
CA TRP A 33 -0.23 6.25 -18.14
C TRP A 33 -1.27 7.02 -18.96
N ASN A 34 -1.16 8.34 -19.06
CA ASN A 34 -2.09 9.13 -19.86
C ASN A 34 -1.95 8.80 -21.35
N GLN A 35 -0.73 8.68 -21.88
CA GLN A 35 -0.49 8.30 -23.26
C GLN A 35 -1.05 6.91 -23.59
N LYS A 36 -0.94 5.96 -22.65
CA LYS A 36 -1.57 4.64 -22.79
C LYS A 36 -3.10 4.75 -22.86
N ALA A 37 -3.72 5.62 -22.05
CA ALA A 37 -5.16 5.83 -22.07
C ALA A 37 -5.66 6.54 -23.35
N GLU A 38 -4.80 7.32 -24.02
CA GLU A 38 -5.11 7.91 -25.32
C GLU A 38 -5.08 6.88 -26.46
N SER A 39 -4.32 5.79 -26.30
CA SER A 39 -4.14 4.76 -27.33
C SER A 39 -4.96 3.48 -27.10
N ASP A 40 -5.40 3.23 -25.88
CA ASP A 40 -6.24 2.09 -25.50
C ASP A 40 -7.49 2.58 -24.75
N GLU A 41 -8.64 2.57 -25.44
CA GLU A 41 -9.93 3.00 -24.87
C GLU A 41 -10.38 2.16 -23.67
N ASN A 42 -9.84 0.93 -23.51
CA ASN A 42 -10.15 0.06 -22.38
C ASN A 42 -9.21 0.29 -21.19
N TYR A 43 -8.18 1.11 -21.34
CA TYR A 43 -7.23 1.40 -20.28
C TYR A 43 -7.60 2.66 -19.51
N THR A 44 -7.84 2.49 -18.20
CA THR A 44 -7.98 3.62 -17.28
C THR A 44 -6.72 3.77 -16.43
N PRO A 45 -6.09 4.96 -16.37
CA PRO A 45 -4.94 5.20 -15.52
C PRO A 45 -5.20 4.90 -14.04
N PRO A 46 -4.24 4.35 -13.28
CA PRO A 46 -4.40 3.97 -11.87
C PRO A 46 -5.01 5.06 -10.98
N PHE A 47 -4.54 6.30 -11.07
CA PHE A 47 -5.08 7.42 -10.29
C PHE A 47 -6.55 7.77 -10.62
N LYS A 48 -7.00 7.50 -11.86
CA LYS A 48 -8.41 7.64 -12.23
C LYS A 48 -9.23 6.47 -11.68
N GLN A 49 -8.70 5.24 -11.71
CA GLN A 49 -9.35 4.10 -11.08
C GLN A 49 -9.53 4.33 -9.57
N LEU A 50 -8.47 4.74 -8.86
CA LEU A 50 -8.56 5.12 -7.44
C LEU A 50 -9.64 6.17 -7.19
N ARG A 51 -9.71 7.22 -8.01
CA ARG A 51 -10.75 8.27 -7.89
C ARG A 51 -12.17 7.69 -7.90
N THR A 52 -12.43 6.68 -8.74
CA THR A 52 -13.76 6.03 -8.84
C THR A 52 -14.10 5.19 -7.61
N LEU A 53 -13.13 4.68 -6.86
CA LEU A 53 -13.36 3.86 -5.66
C LEU A 53 -13.90 4.66 -4.47
N SER A 54 -13.87 5.99 -4.51
CA SER A 54 -14.22 6.82 -3.35
C SER A 54 -15.67 6.66 -2.88
N SER A 55 -16.66 6.52 -3.77
CA SER A 55 -18.05 6.29 -3.35
C SER A 55 -18.19 4.95 -2.62
N ASP A 56 -17.53 3.94 -3.14
CA ASP A 56 -17.59 2.58 -2.61
C ASP A 56 -16.82 2.47 -1.29
N TYR A 57 -15.74 3.24 -1.17
CA TYR A 57 -15.00 3.42 0.07
C TYR A 57 -15.89 4.00 1.18
N PHE A 58 -16.58 5.11 0.94
CA PHE A 58 -17.48 5.66 1.98
C PHE A 58 -18.68 4.77 2.28
N SER A 59 -19.16 3.99 1.30
CA SER A 59 -20.16 2.94 1.56
C SER A 59 -19.61 1.83 2.46
N LEU A 60 -18.33 1.44 2.29
CA LEU A 60 -17.65 0.52 3.20
C LEU A 60 -17.59 1.11 4.62
N ILE A 61 -17.10 2.34 4.77
CA ILE A 61 -16.96 2.98 6.10
C ILE A 61 -18.32 3.06 6.83
N ASP A 62 -19.40 3.45 6.13
CA ASP A 62 -20.75 3.43 6.69
C ASP A 62 -21.16 2.02 7.18
N LYS A 63 -20.85 0.97 6.41
CA LYS A 63 -21.17 -0.41 6.78
C LYS A 63 -20.33 -0.88 7.97
N LEU A 64 -19.04 -0.54 8.05
CA LEU A 64 -18.18 -0.94 9.17
C LEU A 64 -18.68 -0.39 10.51
N GLY A 65 -19.29 0.80 10.52
CA GLY A 65 -19.92 1.40 11.69
C GLY A 65 -21.25 0.77 12.13
N LYS A 66 -21.84 -0.15 11.35
CA LYS A 66 -23.14 -0.75 11.68
C LYS A 66 -23.00 -1.85 12.72
N LYS A 67 -23.62 -1.64 13.88
CA LYS A 67 -23.72 -2.63 14.97
C LYS A 67 -24.49 -3.90 14.58
N SER A 68 -25.29 -3.85 13.51
CA SER A 68 -26.06 -4.99 13.02
C SER A 68 -25.23 -5.99 12.20
N LEU A 69 -24.03 -5.61 11.74
CA LEU A 69 -23.13 -6.49 11.01
C LEU A 69 -22.15 -7.17 11.96
N SER A 70 -21.89 -8.45 11.73
CA SER A 70 -20.85 -9.18 12.47
C SER A 70 -19.45 -8.73 12.05
N GLU A 71 -18.44 -8.97 12.89
CA GLU A 71 -17.05 -8.67 12.51
C GLU A 71 -16.58 -9.48 11.28
N LEU A 72 -17.14 -10.69 11.08
CA LEU A 72 -16.86 -11.49 9.89
C LEU A 72 -17.44 -10.85 8.61
N ASP A 73 -18.68 -10.35 8.66
CA ASP A 73 -19.27 -9.64 7.52
C ASP A 73 -18.48 -8.37 7.19
N LYS A 74 -18.04 -7.64 8.21
CA LYS A 74 -17.21 -6.44 8.06
C LYS A 74 -15.83 -6.76 7.46
N LEU A 75 -15.21 -7.85 7.90
CA LEU A 75 -13.96 -8.35 7.33
C LEU A 75 -14.12 -8.68 5.84
N GLU A 76 -15.20 -9.39 5.47
CA GLU A 76 -15.47 -9.72 4.07
C GLU A 76 -15.72 -8.47 3.21
N LEU A 77 -16.47 -7.49 3.72
CA LEU A 77 -16.66 -6.20 3.05
C LEU A 77 -15.34 -5.45 2.84
N SER A 78 -14.49 -5.42 3.88
CA SER A 78 -13.14 -4.84 3.83
C SER A 78 -12.30 -5.53 2.75
N ARG A 79 -12.21 -6.86 2.79
CA ARG A 79 -11.46 -7.67 1.83
C ARG A 79 -11.88 -7.43 0.38
N ASN A 80 -13.19 -7.36 0.13
CA ASN A 80 -13.74 -7.07 -1.21
C ASN A 80 -13.37 -5.66 -1.71
N PHE A 81 -13.33 -4.67 -0.83
CA PHE A 81 -12.84 -3.35 -1.19
C PHE A 81 -11.33 -3.37 -1.46
N SER A 82 -10.55 -4.00 -0.58
CA SER A 82 -9.10 -4.15 -0.75
C SER A 82 -8.73 -4.82 -2.08
N GLY A 83 -9.49 -5.81 -2.53
CA GLY A 83 -9.27 -6.42 -3.84
C GLY A 83 -9.41 -5.45 -5.01
N ARG A 84 -10.42 -4.58 -4.99
CA ARG A 84 -10.62 -3.56 -6.04
C ARG A 84 -9.56 -2.46 -5.98
N LEU A 85 -9.18 -2.05 -4.77
CA LEU A 85 -8.08 -1.13 -4.53
C LEU A 85 -6.76 -1.69 -5.08
N LEU A 86 -6.44 -2.94 -4.77
CA LEU A 86 -5.21 -3.60 -5.22
C LEU A 86 -5.17 -3.80 -6.74
N GLN A 87 -6.30 -4.15 -7.35
CA GLN A 87 -6.41 -4.19 -8.82
C GLN A 87 -6.14 -2.83 -9.46
N ALA A 88 -6.67 -1.74 -8.89
CA ALA A 88 -6.39 -0.38 -9.37
C ALA A 88 -4.91 0.02 -9.22
N LEU A 89 -4.19 -0.60 -8.28
CA LEU A 89 -2.76 -0.44 -8.04
C LEU A 89 -1.90 -1.46 -8.80
N GLY A 90 -2.48 -2.26 -9.69
CA GLY A 90 -1.75 -3.19 -10.55
C GLY A 90 -1.35 -4.51 -9.88
N PHE A 91 -1.91 -4.83 -8.71
CA PHE A 91 -1.70 -6.13 -8.06
C PHE A 91 -2.75 -7.15 -8.51
N GLU A 92 -2.32 -8.40 -8.67
CA GLU A 92 -3.24 -9.53 -8.75
C GLU A 92 -3.77 -9.85 -7.34
N PHE A 93 -5.09 -9.74 -7.19
CA PHE A 93 -5.75 -10.05 -5.92
C PHE A 93 -5.91 -11.57 -5.76
N HIS A 94 -5.11 -12.15 -4.88
CA HIS A 94 -5.10 -13.58 -4.60
C HIS A 94 -4.91 -13.85 -3.10
N PRO A 95 -6.00 -13.76 -2.30
CA PRO A 95 -5.91 -13.97 -0.87
C PRO A 95 -5.41 -15.38 -0.52
N LYS A 96 -4.37 -15.46 0.32
CA LYS A 96 -3.82 -16.72 0.81
C LYS A 96 -3.32 -16.59 2.24
N SER A 97 -3.35 -17.70 2.99
CA SER A 97 -2.71 -17.79 4.30
C SER A 97 -1.27 -18.27 4.11
N VAL A 98 -0.31 -17.59 4.73
CA VAL A 98 1.09 -18.04 4.80
C VAL A 98 1.42 -18.45 6.22
N GLU A 99 1.93 -19.67 6.37
CA GLU A 99 2.39 -20.20 7.66
C GLU A 99 3.76 -19.62 8.03
N LEU A 100 3.86 -19.18 9.28
CA LEU A 100 5.10 -18.76 9.94
C LEU A 100 5.29 -19.61 11.20
N ASN A 101 6.45 -19.48 11.85
CA ASN A 101 6.78 -20.29 13.04
C ASN A 101 5.75 -20.16 14.18
N ASP A 102 5.15 -18.98 14.36
CA ASP A 102 4.24 -18.68 15.48
C ASP A 102 2.81 -18.35 15.03
N GLY A 103 2.37 -18.92 13.90
CA GLY A 103 1.01 -18.78 13.37
C GLY A 103 0.99 -18.40 11.90
N SER A 104 -0.17 -18.00 11.39
CA SER A 104 -0.34 -17.70 9.98
C SER A 104 -0.70 -16.25 9.71
N LEU A 105 -0.33 -15.75 8.53
CA LEU A 105 -0.64 -14.39 8.08
C LEU A 105 -1.54 -14.38 6.85
N PRO A 106 -2.61 -13.58 6.85
CA PRO A 106 -3.42 -13.37 5.67
C PRO A 106 -2.72 -12.41 4.70
N LEU A 107 -2.34 -12.92 3.54
CA LEU A 107 -1.87 -12.11 2.41
C LEU A 107 -3.02 -11.87 1.45
N LEU A 108 -3.11 -10.66 0.89
CA LEU A 108 -4.06 -10.28 -0.17
C LEU A 108 -3.44 -10.39 -1.57
N ALA A 109 -2.13 -10.19 -1.66
CA ALA A 109 -1.36 -10.27 -2.89
C ALA A 109 0.12 -10.52 -2.58
N THR A 110 0.83 -11.11 -3.54
CA THR A 110 2.29 -11.30 -3.48
C THR A 110 2.90 -11.02 -4.85
N ILE A 111 4.10 -10.44 -4.87
CA ILE A 111 4.95 -10.41 -6.05
C ILE A 111 6.24 -11.14 -5.71
N GLU A 112 6.64 -12.05 -6.59
CA GLU A 112 7.87 -12.82 -6.49
C GLU A 112 8.91 -12.30 -7.49
N LYS A 113 10.18 -12.47 -7.15
CA LYS A 113 11.30 -12.27 -8.05
C LYS A 113 11.32 -13.39 -9.10
N ALA A 114 12.15 -13.24 -10.13
CA ALA A 114 12.30 -14.24 -11.19
C ALA A 114 12.78 -15.63 -10.69
N ASN A 115 13.46 -15.68 -9.53
CA ASN A 115 13.90 -16.91 -8.88
C ASN A 115 12.85 -17.54 -7.93
N GLY A 116 11.64 -16.97 -7.83
CA GLY A 116 10.56 -17.44 -6.97
C GLY A 116 10.62 -16.92 -5.53
N GLU A 117 11.64 -16.16 -5.15
CA GLU A 117 11.70 -15.54 -3.82
C GLU A 117 10.69 -14.41 -3.68
N PRO A 118 10.16 -14.15 -2.48
CA PRO A 118 9.23 -13.07 -2.28
C PRO A 118 9.91 -11.70 -2.48
N LEU A 119 9.25 -10.82 -3.22
CA LEU A 119 9.67 -9.42 -3.40
C LEU A 119 8.74 -8.47 -2.64
N ILE A 120 7.42 -8.67 -2.76
CA ILE A 120 6.39 -7.88 -2.10
C ILE A 120 5.38 -8.80 -1.43
N TRP A 121 5.11 -8.55 -0.15
CA TRP A 121 3.97 -9.13 0.56
C TRP A 121 2.95 -8.05 0.89
N VAL A 122 1.69 -8.28 0.51
CA VAL A 122 0.56 -7.41 0.87
C VAL A 122 -0.27 -8.11 1.92
N LEU A 123 -0.28 -7.61 3.15
CA LEU A 123 -0.98 -8.20 4.28
C LEU A 123 -2.35 -7.57 4.45
N GLU A 124 -3.34 -8.42 4.75
CA GLU A 124 -4.64 -7.97 5.23
C GLU A 124 -4.54 -7.57 6.71
N VAL A 125 -4.95 -6.34 7.01
CA VAL A 125 -5.17 -5.91 8.38
C VAL A 125 -6.60 -5.45 8.51
N PHE A 126 -7.30 -5.96 9.52
CA PHE A 126 -8.69 -5.60 9.75
C PHE A 126 -8.87 -4.92 11.09
N SER A 127 -9.55 -3.78 11.03
CA SER A 127 -10.18 -3.14 12.16
C SER A 127 -11.49 -2.53 11.68
N SER A 128 -12.52 -2.59 12.51
CA SER A 128 -13.80 -1.95 12.24
C SER A 128 -13.80 -0.46 12.61
N GLU A 129 -12.76 0.01 13.31
CA GLU A 129 -12.55 1.41 13.70
C GLU A 129 -11.11 1.88 13.38
N PRO A 130 -10.86 3.19 13.20
CA PRO A 130 -9.51 3.70 13.04
C PRO A 130 -8.59 3.29 14.20
N CYS A 131 -7.42 2.74 13.88
CA CYS A 131 -6.43 2.30 14.86
C CYS A 131 -5.02 2.44 14.29
N ASN A 132 -3.99 2.35 15.15
CA ASN A 132 -2.63 2.22 14.67
C ASN A 132 -2.41 0.78 14.17
N VAL A 133 -2.41 0.58 12.85
CA VAL A 133 -2.26 -0.75 12.24
C VAL A 133 -1.02 -1.49 12.75
N LEU A 134 0.10 -0.81 13.01
CA LEU A 134 1.33 -1.47 13.48
C LEU A 134 1.22 -2.05 14.90
N GLU A 135 0.34 -1.48 15.73
CA GLU A 135 0.07 -1.95 17.10
C GLU A 135 -1.04 -3.00 17.15
N THR A 136 -1.74 -3.25 16.04
CA THR A 136 -2.79 -4.28 15.98
C THR A 136 -2.21 -5.68 16.05
N LEU A 137 -3.00 -6.59 16.63
CA LEU A 137 -2.72 -8.02 16.56
C LEU A 137 -3.22 -8.56 15.20
N PRO A 138 -2.46 -9.44 14.54
CA PRO A 138 -2.92 -10.15 13.35
C PRO A 138 -4.21 -10.92 13.60
N LEU A 139 -5.02 -11.08 12.54
CA LEU A 139 -6.32 -11.77 12.57
C LEU A 139 -6.27 -13.21 13.12
N ASN A 140 -5.11 -13.88 13.06
CA ASN A 140 -4.95 -15.31 13.39
C ASN A 140 -4.21 -15.57 14.71
N GLU A 141 -4.60 -14.90 15.79
CA GLU A 141 -4.19 -15.22 17.18
C GLU A 141 -2.68 -15.10 17.48
N GLN A 142 -1.93 -14.31 16.70
CA GLN A 142 -0.54 -14.01 17.06
C GLN A 142 -0.52 -13.14 18.33
N LEU A 143 0.28 -13.54 19.33
CA LEU A 143 0.45 -12.82 20.61
C LEU A 143 1.25 -11.52 20.49
N HIS A 144 1.55 -11.10 19.26
CA HIS A 144 2.49 -10.05 18.93
C HIS A 144 1.86 -9.00 18.02
N THR A 145 2.26 -7.75 18.21
CA THR A 145 1.86 -6.65 17.33
C THR A 145 2.38 -6.87 15.91
N LEU A 146 1.71 -6.32 14.89
CA LEU A 146 2.19 -6.39 13.51
C LEU A 146 3.61 -5.87 13.34
N GLU A 147 4.01 -4.85 14.11
CA GLU A 147 5.40 -4.38 14.15
C GLU A 147 6.40 -5.49 14.54
N THR A 148 6.07 -6.25 15.59
CA THR A 148 6.90 -7.35 16.07
C THR A 148 6.95 -8.47 15.05
N VAL A 149 5.82 -8.78 14.42
CA VAL A 149 5.69 -9.80 13.38
C VAL A 149 6.52 -9.46 12.15
N ILE A 150 6.45 -8.21 11.69
CA ILE A 150 7.27 -7.73 10.57
C ILE A 150 8.76 -7.90 10.90
N THR A 151 9.18 -7.51 12.09
CA THR A 151 10.59 -7.51 12.49
C THR A 151 11.13 -8.92 12.74
N SER A 152 10.38 -9.73 13.49
CA SER A 152 10.87 -10.97 14.08
C SER A 152 10.49 -12.20 13.27
N HIS A 153 9.50 -12.10 12.38
CA HIS A 153 9.00 -13.22 11.60
C HIS A 153 9.17 -12.98 10.11
N ILE A 154 8.66 -11.86 9.56
CA ILE A 154 8.72 -11.59 8.11
C ILE A 154 10.13 -11.26 7.66
N PHE A 155 10.80 -10.31 8.32
CA PHE A 155 12.17 -9.91 7.96
C PHE A 155 13.26 -10.83 8.48
N ALA A 156 12.88 -11.83 9.29
CA ALA A 156 13.76 -12.90 9.76
C ALA A 156 13.71 -14.17 8.90
N LEU A 157 12.87 -14.21 7.85
CA LEU A 157 12.85 -15.32 6.88
C LEU A 157 14.23 -15.48 6.21
N GLU A 158 14.50 -16.69 5.73
CA GLU A 158 15.70 -16.97 4.93
C GLU A 158 15.79 -16.04 3.72
N GLU A 159 14.65 -15.89 3.02
CA GLU A 159 14.49 -14.95 1.91
C GLU A 159 13.33 -13.98 2.23
N PRO A 160 13.60 -12.89 2.96
CA PRO A 160 12.55 -11.96 3.36
C PRO A 160 12.13 -11.05 2.19
N PRO A 161 10.83 -10.74 2.04
CA PRO A 161 10.39 -9.76 1.05
C PRO A 161 11.08 -8.41 1.27
N ARG A 162 11.33 -7.68 0.18
CA ARG A 162 11.84 -6.31 0.27
C ARG A 162 10.75 -5.39 0.79
N TRP A 163 9.55 -5.51 0.23
CA TRP A 163 8.42 -4.64 0.52
C TRP A 163 7.37 -5.38 1.32
N VAL A 164 6.89 -4.75 2.38
CA VAL A 164 5.69 -5.17 3.11
C VAL A 164 4.68 -4.04 3.02
N MET A 165 3.49 -4.35 2.50
CA MET A 165 2.36 -3.42 2.45
C MET A 165 1.25 -3.92 3.37
N LEU A 166 0.87 -3.12 4.35
CA LEU A 166 -0.27 -3.39 5.23
C LEU A 166 -1.49 -2.68 4.66
N VAL A 167 -2.58 -3.41 4.43
CA VAL A 167 -3.81 -2.83 3.86
C VAL A 167 -4.95 -3.02 4.85
N SER A 168 -5.49 -1.90 5.33
CA SER A 168 -6.69 -1.85 6.18
C SER A 168 -7.77 -0.95 5.57
N PRO A 169 -9.00 -0.93 6.12
CA PRO A 169 -10.03 0.01 5.69
C PRO A 169 -9.68 1.50 5.89
N PHE A 170 -8.76 1.83 6.80
CA PHE A 170 -8.49 3.22 7.17
C PHE A 170 -7.17 3.72 6.64
N GLU A 171 -6.20 2.82 6.49
CA GLU A 171 -4.87 3.19 6.04
C GLU A 171 -4.14 2.07 5.28
N ILE A 172 -3.19 2.50 4.45
CA ILE A 172 -2.16 1.64 3.87
C ILE A 172 -0.81 2.06 4.45
N ILE A 173 0.02 1.10 4.83
CA ILE A 173 1.41 1.35 5.23
C ILE A 173 2.33 0.61 4.27
N LEU A 174 3.25 1.34 3.63
CA LEU A 174 4.29 0.77 2.78
C LEU A 174 5.63 0.83 3.50
N ILE A 175 6.26 -0.34 3.63
CA ILE A 175 7.49 -0.56 4.38
C ILE A 175 8.57 -1.10 3.44
N ASP A 176 9.72 -0.42 3.38
CA ASP A 176 10.96 -0.98 2.81
C ASP A 176 11.76 -1.65 3.94
N ARG A 177 12.12 -2.92 3.76
CA ARG A 177 13.00 -3.67 4.68
C ARG A 177 14.28 -2.91 5.00
N ALA A 178 14.90 -2.25 4.01
CA ALA A 178 16.16 -1.52 4.18
C ALA A 178 16.04 -0.31 5.11
N LYS A 179 14.83 0.27 5.21
CA LYS A 179 14.55 1.48 6.00
C LYS A 179 13.87 1.16 7.34
N TRP A 180 13.37 -0.06 7.51
CA TRP A 180 12.57 -0.46 8.67
C TRP A 180 13.29 -0.35 10.02
N ALA A 181 14.60 -0.59 10.09
CA ALA A 181 15.36 -0.49 11.33
C ALA A 181 15.28 0.92 11.97
N GLN A 182 15.08 1.95 11.16
CA GLN A 182 14.92 3.35 11.58
C GLN A 182 13.44 3.76 11.65
N LYS A 183 12.50 2.79 11.54
CA LYS A 183 11.05 3.01 11.48
C LYS A 183 10.64 4.01 10.41
N ARG A 184 11.38 4.02 9.29
CA ARG A 184 11.06 4.80 8.11
C ARG A 184 10.07 4.02 7.25
N PHE A 185 8.89 4.60 7.06
CA PHE A 185 7.83 4.05 6.21
C PHE A 185 6.92 5.19 5.73
N ILE A 186 6.02 4.90 4.80
CA ILE A 186 5.05 5.87 4.32
C ILE A 186 3.64 5.34 4.59
N ARG A 187 2.80 6.21 5.15
CA ARG A 187 1.42 5.89 5.54
C ARG A 187 0.46 6.69 4.67
N PHE A 188 -0.63 6.05 4.26
CA PHE A 188 -1.68 6.63 3.44
C PHE A 188 -3.00 6.58 4.20
N ASP A 189 -3.50 7.73 4.64
CA ASP A 189 -4.82 7.89 5.25
C ASP A 189 -5.89 7.85 4.15
N LEU A 190 -6.65 6.74 4.12
CA LEU A 190 -7.65 6.53 3.07
C LEU A 190 -8.87 7.44 3.25
N LEU A 191 -9.21 7.85 4.48
CA LEU A 191 -10.30 8.80 4.73
C LEU A 191 -9.95 10.17 4.14
N GLU A 192 -8.74 10.67 4.37
CA GLU A 192 -8.28 11.94 3.79
C GLU A 192 -8.15 11.86 2.27
N ILE A 193 -7.47 10.83 1.75
CA ILE A 193 -7.20 10.68 0.31
C ILE A 193 -8.52 10.56 -0.48
N PHE A 194 -9.42 9.65 -0.09
CA PHE A 194 -10.70 9.47 -0.79
C PHE A 194 -11.72 10.55 -0.47
N GLY A 195 -11.61 11.24 0.67
CA GLY A 195 -12.49 12.34 1.05
C GLY A 195 -12.22 13.60 0.23
N ARG A 196 -10.96 13.99 0.13
CA ARG A 196 -10.54 15.22 -0.58
C ARG A 196 -10.47 15.02 -2.09
N LYS A 197 -10.07 13.82 -2.54
CA LYS A 197 -9.90 13.46 -3.96
C LYS A 197 -9.03 14.45 -4.73
N GLU A 198 -8.03 15.02 -4.07
CA GLU A 198 -7.08 15.94 -4.71
C GLU A 198 -6.31 15.18 -5.79
N ASP A 199 -6.23 15.74 -6.99
CA ASP A 199 -5.67 15.03 -8.15
C ASP A 199 -4.19 14.69 -7.98
N ALA A 200 -3.42 15.64 -7.45
CA ALA A 200 -2.00 15.46 -7.15
C ALA A 200 -1.78 14.35 -6.11
N VAL A 201 -2.61 14.30 -5.06
CA VAL A 201 -2.55 13.26 -4.02
C VAL A 201 -2.90 11.89 -4.60
N LEU A 202 -3.97 11.77 -5.37
CA LEU A 202 -4.35 10.49 -5.99
C LEU A 202 -3.28 9.97 -6.97
N LYS A 203 -2.61 10.87 -7.70
CA LYS A 203 -1.46 10.55 -8.54
C LYS A 203 -0.27 10.08 -7.71
N ALA A 204 0.09 10.80 -6.64
CA ALA A 204 1.15 10.40 -5.74
C ALA A 204 0.88 9.03 -5.10
N THR A 205 -0.33 8.81 -4.56
CA THR A 205 -0.76 7.53 -4.00
C THR A 205 -0.68 6.41 -5.03
N ALA A 206 -1.19 6.64 -6.24
CA ALA A 206 -1.08 5.67 -7.32
C ALA A 206 0.38 5.35 -7.63
N VAL A 207 1.23 6.35 -7.85
CA VAL A 207 2.64 6.13 -8.21
C VAL A 207 3.41 5.41 -7.11
N LEU A 208 3.24 5.79 -5.84
CA LEU A 208 3.98 5.22 -4.72
C LEU A 208 3.56 3.78 -4.40
N LEU A 209 2.31 3.42 -4.67
CA LEU A 209 1.76 2.10 -4.34
C LEU A 209 1.62 1.17 -5.55
N HIS A 210 1.80 1.64 -6.79
CA HIS A 210 1.59 0.79 -7.96
C HIS A 210 2.62 -0.35 -8.02
N ALA A 211 2.17 -1.55 -8.39
CA ALA A 211 3.02 -2.73 -8.52
C ALA A 211 4.23 -2.49 -9.43
N ASP A 212 4.03 -1.89 -10.60
CA ASP A 212 5.13 -1.57 -11.53
C ASP A 212 6.14 -0.53 -10.97
N SER A 213 5.73 0.33 -10.03
CA SER A 213 6.64 1.29 -9.39
C SER A 213 7.54 0.60 -8.35
N LEU A 214 6.97 -0.37 -7.63
CA LEU A 214 7.64 -1.14 -6.57
C LEU A 214 8.47 -2.31 -7.10
N ALA A 215 8.01 -2.93 -8.18
CA ALA A 215 8.54 -4.16 -8.76
C ALA A 215 8.30 -4.18 -10.29
N PRO A 216 8.97 -3.32 -11.07
CA PRO A 216 8.87 -3.37 -12.51
C PRO A 216 9.40 -4.69 -13.05
N LYS A 217 8.85 -5.16 -14.17
CA LYS A 217 9.29 -6.39 -14.84
C LYS A 217 10.76 -6.38 -15.28
N SER A 218 11.33 -5.19 -15.47
CA SER A 218 12.73 -5.00 -15.86
C SER A 218 13.22 -3.61 -15.44
N GLY A 219 14.49 -3.52 -15.06
CA GLY A 219 15.13 -2.27 -14.68
C GLY A 219 15.07 -1.99 -13.19
N GLN A 220 15.53 -0.80 -12.81
CA GLN A 220 15.49 -0.31 -11.44
C GLN A 220 14.06 0.08 -11.05
N THR A 221 13.69 -0.12 -9.79
CA THR A 221 12.36 0.29 -9.31
C THR A 221 12.25 1.82 -9.36
N LEU A 222 11.05 2.33 -9.60
CA LEU A 222 10.84 3.78 -9.56
C LEU A 222 11.21 4.31 -8.17
N LEU A 223 10.83 3.59 -7.11
CA LEU A 223 11.10 3.98 -5.74
C LEU A 223 12.59 3.99 -5.37
N ASP A 224 13.42 3.14 -5.97
CA ASP A 224 14.88 3.27 -5.85
C ASP A 224 15.38 4.57 -6.48
N THR A 225 14.85 4.93 -7.65
CA THR A 225 15.22 6.18 -8.33
C THR A 225 14.79 7.40 -7.50
N LEU A 226 13.58 7.37 -6.92
CA LEU A 226 13.09 8.41 -6.03
C LEU A 226 13.96 8.51 -4.76
N ASP A 227 14.38 7.37 -4.20
CA ASP A 227 15.22 7.34 -3.01
C ASP A 227 16.62 7.91 -3.27
N GLU A 228 17.24 7.52 -4.39
CA GLU A 228 18.51 8.09 -4.82
C GLU A 228 18.42 9.60 -5.02
N ASN A 229 17.32 10.11 -5.58
CA ASN A 229 17.11 11.54 -5.75
C ASN A 229 16.83 12.23 -4.41
N SER A 230 16.11 11.59 -3.51
CA SER A 230 15.89 12.10 -2.16
C SER A 230 17.18 12.20 -1.35
N HIS A 231 18.18 11.35 -1.60
CA HIS A 231 19.49 11.46 -0.95
C HIS A 231 20.41 12.53 -1.53
N LYS A 232 20.14 12.99 -2.76
CA LYS A 232 20.91 14.07 -3.41
C LYS A 232 20.47 15.47 -2.93
N HIS A 233 19.35 15.58 -2.21
CA HIS A 233 18.67 16.84 -1.89
C HIS A 233 18.15 16.88 -0.45
#